data_AF-A0A954L734-F1
#
_entry.id   AF-A0A954L734-F1
#
_cell.length_a   1.000
_cell.length_b   1.000
_cell.length_c   1.000
_cell.angle_alpha   90.00
_cell.angle_beta   90.00
_cell.angle_gamma   90.00
#
_symmetry.space_group_name_H-M   'P 1'
#
loop_
_entity.id
_entity.type
_entity.pdbx_description
1 polymer ?
#
loop_
_entity_poly.entity_id
_entity_poly.type
_entity_poly.pdbx_seq_one_letter_code
_entity_poly.pdbx_strand_id
1 'polypeptide(L)'
;MHLVRGNDLGGAAVAERAAWAQRSCRALVTLMLGVLLTGMGPSYEREVRPLLKRRCLGCHGEQPELAGGLDLRLRRTAVAGGDSGPAIEPGNAAASLLMEQVVSQAMPPGDVRKLSQEEIDLLQRWIAAGALTDDPEPNKLPPPGEPFITAADRHHWSLLPIRSVLPSKVASEAQGSTSATSGFHADAMNGLDLFIGRELREHGLSFAAPADRRTLIRRLYFDLLGLPPSPEEIERFLADDAADAWERLVDRVLASPHYGERWARHWLDVVHFGETH
;
A
#
# COMPACT_ATOMS: atom_id res chain seq x y z
N MET A 1 26.09 1.47 -87.95
CA MET A 1 26.40 0.42 -88.94
C MET A 1 25.72 -0.86 -88.47
N HIS A 2 24.83 -1.44 -89.30
CA HIS A 2 24.04 -2.68 -89.13
C HIS A 2 23.07 -2.70 -87.92
N LEU A 3 21.73 -2.67 -88.00
CA LEU A 3 20.72 -3.15 -88.97
C LEU A 3 20.80 -4.65 -89.26
N VAL A 4 19.83 -5.43 -88.74
CA VAL A 4 19.05 -6.56 -89.34
C VAL A 4 18.11 -7.09 -88.23
N ARG A 5 16.78 -6.87 -88.30
CA ARG A 5 15.66 -7.77 -88.71
C ARG A 5 15.64 -9.12 -87.96
N GLY A 6 14.53 -9.74 -87.59
CA GLY A 6 13.08 -9.58 -87.78
C GLY A 6 12.44 -10.75 -87.02
N ASN A 7 11.38 -10.52 -86.24
CA ASN A 7 9.98 -10.77 -86.61
C ASN A 7 9.64 -12.26 -86.77
N ASP A 8 8.92 -12.82 -85.79
CA ASP A 8 7.97 -13.90 -86.05
C ASP A 8 6.66 -13.61 -85.33
N LEU A 9 5.61 -13.60 -86.14
CA LEU A 9 4.21 -13.36 -85.81
C LEU A 9 3.56 -14.71 -85.58
N GLY A 10 2.69 -14.83 -84.58
CA GLY A 10 1.84 -16.01 -84.48
C GLY A 10 0.87 -15.99 -83.32
N GLY A 11 -0.37 -15.59 -83.59
CA GLY A 11 -1.53 -16.12 -82.88
C GLY A 11 -2.13 -15.26 -81.79
N ALA A 12 -2.75 -14.15 -82.18
CA ALA A 12 -3.92 -13.66 -81.46
C ALA A 12 -5.14 -14.54 -81.80
N ALA A 13 -6.07 -14.60 -80.85
CA ALA A 13 -7.44 -15.09 -80.98
C ALA A 13 -7.70 -16.60 -80.87
N VAL A 14 -7.79 -17.10 -79.64
CA VAL A 14 -9.00 -17.81 -79.22
C VAL A 14 -9.48 -17.19 -77.92
N ALA A 15 -10.56 -16.43 -78.04
CA ALA A 15 -11.32 -15.86 -76.94
C ALA A 15 -12.04 -16.96 -76.16
N GLU A 16 -12.25 -16.69 -74.87
CA GLU A 16 -13.37 -17.18 -74.05
C GLU A 16 -13.56 -18.69 -73.92
N ARG A 17 -13.05 -19.27 -72.82
CA ARG A 17 -13.71 -20.31 -71.98
C ARG A 17 -12.73 -20.83 -70.95
N ALA A 18 -12.70 -20.23 -69.76
CA ALA A 18 -12.45 -20.88 -68.46
C ALA A 18 -12.17 -19.82 -67.39
N ALA A 19 -13.19 -19.03 -67.08
CA ALA A 19 -13.34 -18.58 -65.70
C ALA A 19 -13.60 -19.83 -64.83
N TRP A 20 -13.25 -19.77 -63.54
CA TRP A 20 -13.50 -20.76 -62.47
C TRP A 20 -12.35 -21.73 -62.14
N ALA A 21 -11.18 -21.22 -61.71
CA ALA A 21 -10.26 -22.02 -60.86
C ALA A 21 -9.21 -21.20 -60.09
N GLN A 22 -9.50 -19.96 -59.67
CA GLN A 22 -8.59 -19.25 -58.76
C GLN A 22 -9.37 -18.28 -57.87
N ARG A 23 -10.19 -18.88 -57.00
CA ARG A 23 -10.68 -18.25 -55.77
C ARG A 23 -10.46 -19.26 -54.65
N SER A 24 -9.97 -18.75 -53.52
CA SER A 24 -9.79 -19.45 -52.23
C SER A 24 -8.39 -20.02 -51.99
N CYS A 25 -7.53 -19.23 -51.34
CA CYS A 25 -6.99 -19.61 -50.03
C CYS A 25 -6.05 -18.53 -49.46
N ARG A 26 -6.42 -18.02 -48.27
CA ARG A 26 -5.53 -17.59 -47.18
C ARG A 26 -4.75 -16.27 -47.44
N ALA A 27 -4.80 -15.23 -46.61
CA ALA A 27 -5.15 -15.14 -45.21
C ALA A 27 -5.72 -13.75 -44.89
N LEU A 28 -6.99 -13.70 -44.48
CA LEU A 28 -7.48 -12.68 -43.57
C LEU A 28 -6.80 -12.96 -42.22
N VAL A 29 -5.70 -12.27 -41.93
CA VAL A 29 -5.25 -12.10 -40.56
C VAL A 29 -6.23 -11.11 -39.94
N THR A 30 -7.40 -11.61 -39.58
CA THR A 30 -8.27 -10.94 -38.62
C THR A 30 -7.48 -10.96 -37.33
N LEU A 31 -6.79 -9.85 -37.05
CA LEU A 31 -6.25 -9.56 -35.73
C LEU A 31 -7.47 -9.57 -34.79
N MET A 32 -7.75 -10.73 -34.18
CA MET A 32 -8.50 -10.79 -32.95
C MET A 32 -7.69 -9.98 -31.96
N LEU A 33 -7.99 -8.68 -31.91
CA LEU A 33 -7.66 -7.83 -30.80
C LEU A 33 -8.47 -8.42 -29.64
N GLY A 34 -7.91 -9.46 -29.02
CA GLY A 34 -8.30 -9.95 -27.71
C GLY A 34 -8.00 -8.82 -26.75
N VAL A 35 -8.93 -7.87 -26.67
CA VAL A 35 -8.95 -6.86 -25.65
C VAL A 35 -9.23 -7.60 -24.35
N LEU A 36 -8.16 -7.96 -23.66
CA LEU A 36 -8.20 -8.21 -22.22
C LEU A 36 -8.50 -6.87 -21.55
N LEU A 37 -9.78 -6.50 -21.52
CA LEU A 37 -10.32 -5.43 -20.68
C LEU A 37 -10.46 -5.96 -19.23
N THR A 38 -9.36 -6.44 -18.67
CA THR A 38 -9.25 -6.52 -17.21
C THR A 38 -8.87 -5.13 -16.72
N GLY A 39 -9.83 -4.37 -16.18
CA GLY A 39 -9.52 -3.20 -15.35
C GLY A 39 -10.23 -1.87 -15.65
N MET A 40 -11.45 -1.82 -16.20
CA MET A 40 -12.17 -0.54 -16.40
C MET A 40 -13.14 -0.15 -15.28
N GLY A 41 -13.07 -0.83 -14.12
CA GLY A 41 -13.95 -0.59 -12.97
C GLY A 41 -13.20 -0.03 -11.77
N PRO A 42 -13.90 0.59 -10.81
CA PRO A 42 -13.31 0.97 -9.52
C PRO A 42 -12.71 -0.25 -8.79
N SER A 43 -11.66 -0.03 -7.99
CA SER A 43 -11.06 -1.09 -7.15
C SER A 43 -11.99 -1.40 -5.99
N TYR A 44 -12.32 -2.68 -5.81
CA TYR A 44 -13.21 -3.07 -4.72
C TYR A 44 -12.56 -2.82 -3.36
N GLU A 45 -11.31 -3.24 -3.16
CA GLU A 45 -10.64 -3.15 -1.85
C GLU A 45 -10.28 -1.72 -1.47
N ARG A 46 -9.90 -0.89 -2.45
CA ARG A 46 -9.46 0.49 -2.17
C ARG A 46 -10.58 1.51 -2.14
N GLU A 47 -11.63 1.33 -2.94
CA GLU A 47 -12.67 2.34 -3.13
C GLU A 47 -14.04 1.88 -2.60
N VAL A 48 -14.50 0.69 -3.01
CA VAL A 48 -15.89 0.23 -2.76
C VAL A 48 -16.06 -0.33 -1.34
N ARG A 49 -15.20 -1.24 -0.90
CA ARG A 49 -15.27 -1.89 0.41
C ARG A 49 -15.19 -0.88 1.56
N PRO A 50 -14.32 0.15 1.52
CA PRO A 50 -14.35 1.21 2.54
C PRO A 50 -15.67 1.99 2.55
N LEU A 51 -16.30 2.22 1.40
CA LEU A 51 -17.61 2.86 1.32
C LEU A 51 -18.70 1.97 1.94
N LEU A 52 -18.77 0.69 1.54
CA LEU A 52 -19.72 -0.27 2.12
C LEU A 52 -19.54 -0.37 3.64
N LYS A 53 -18.29 -0.42 4.13
CA LYS A 53 -18.01 -0.49 5.55
C LYS A 53 -18.54 0.71 6.32
N ARG A 54 -18.34 1.92 5.80
CA ARG A 54 -18.79 3.16 6.48
C ARG A 54 -20.30 3.39 6.39
N ARG A 55 -20.96 2.89 5.34
CA ARG A 55 -22.36 3.27 5.03
C ARG A 55 -23.38 2.15 5.15
N CYS A 56 -22.96 0.90 5.04
CA CYS A 56 -23.86 -0.24 4.85
C CYS A 56 -23.65 -1.34 5.89
N LEU A 57 -22.39 -1.71 6.17
CA LEU A 57 -22.09 -2.90 6.98
C LEU A 57 -22.55 -2.79 8.44
N GLY A 58 -22.76 -1.57 8.94
CA GLY A 58 -23.32 -1.34 10.27
C GLY A 58 -24.75 -1.87 10.48
N CYS A 59 -25.50 -2.19 9.41
CA CYS A 59 -26.81 -2.85 9.51
C CYS A 59 -26.91 -4.09 8.60
N HIS A 60 -26.10 -4.15 7.54
CA HIS A 60 -26.11 -5.22 6.54
C HIS A 60 -24.75 -5.96 6.51
N GLY A 61 -24.27 -6.45 7.66
CA GLY A 61 -23.13 -7.37 7.69
C GLY A 61 -22.43 -7.54 9.04
N GLU A 62 -21.99 -6.45 9.68
CA GLU A 62 -21.15 -6.48 10.89
C GLU A 62 -21.96 -6.55 12.20
N GLN A 63 -23.30 -6.49 12.16
CA GLN A 63 -24.16 -6.65 13.33
C GLN A 63 -24.71 -8.08 13.47
N PRO A 64 -24.90 -8.59 14.70
CA PRO A 64 -25.52 -9.90 14.94
C PRO A 64 -26.88 -10.06 14.26
N GLU A 65 -27.68 -8.99 14.26
CA GLU A 65 -28.97 -8.93 13.56
C GLU A 65 -28.83 -8.13 12.27
N LEU A 66 -29.10 -8.80 11.14
CA LEU A 66 -29.01 -8.20 9.82
C LEU A 66 -30.36 -7.62 9.41
N ALA A 67 -30.39 -6.32 9.11
CA ALA A 67 -31.58 -5.67 8.59
C ALA A 67 -31.98 -6.30 7.24
N GLY A 68 -33.24 -6.74 7.15
CA GLY A 68 -33.78 -7.39 5.94
C GLY A 68 -33.03 -8.66 5.53
N GLY A 69 -32.35 -9.34 6.47
CA GLY A 69 -31.59 -10.57 6.21
C GLY A 69 -30.41 -10.39 5.24
N LEU A 70 -30.01 -9.16 4.94
CA LEU A 70 -29.03 -8.85 3.90
C LEU A 70 -27.61 -8.73 4.48
N ASP A 71 -26.67 -9.47 3.89
CA ASP A 71 -25.24 -9.37 4.19
C ASP A 71 -24.47 -8.84 2.97
N LEU A 72 -23.91 -7.64 3.09
CA LEU A 72 -23.13 -6.96 2.05
C LEU A 72 -21.61 -7.14 2.20
N ARG A 73 -21.14 -7.98 3.14
CA ARG A 73 -19.70 -8.24 3.34
C ARG A 73 -19.07 -8.97 2.17
N LEU A 74 -19.86 -9.70 1.40
CA LEU A 74 -19.44 -10.43 0.21
C LEU A 74 -20.32 -10.08 -0.98
N ARG A 75 -19.72 -10.00 -2.16
CA ARG A 75 -20.40 -9.96 -3.46
C ARG A 75 -21.38 -11.12 -3.60
N ARG A 76 -20.97 -12.36 -3.29
CA ARG A 76 -21.90 -13.50 -3.44
C ARG A 76 -23.12 -13.43 -2.53
N THR A 77 -23.00 -12.86 -1.32
CA THR A 77 -24.13 -12.68 -0.41
C THR A 77 -24.99 -11.50 -0.83
N ALA A 78 -24.39 -10.43 -1.36
CA ALA A 78 -25.12 -9.31 -1.96
C ALA A 78 -25.93 -9.74 -3.19
N VAL A 79 -25.40 -10.65 -4.02
CA VAL A 79 -26.12 -11.24 -5.17
C VAL A 79 -27.23 -12.18 -4.70
N ALA A 80 -26.97 -13.01 -3.68
CA ALA A 80 -28.02 -13.87 -3.10
C ALA A 80 -29.17 -13.03 -2.52
N GLY A 81 -28.83 -11.86 -1.95
CA GLY A 81 -29.80 -10.91 -1.43
C GLY A 81 -30.31 -11.25 -0.03
N GLY A 82 -31.34 -10.52 0.38
CA GLY A 82 -32.04 -10.71 1.65
C GLY A 82 -33.53 -10.98 1.43
N ASP A 83 -34.35 -10.55 2.40
CA ASP A 83 -35.80 -10.79 2.39
C ASP A 83 -36.51 -10.14 1.20
N SER A 84 -35.92 -9.09 0.61
CA SER A 84 -36.44 -8.39 -0.58
C SER A 84 -35.86 -8.89 -1.91
N GLY A 85 -35.09 -9.98 -1.89
CA GLY A 85 -34.40 -10.54 -3.06
C GLY A 85 -32.98 -10.00 -3.25
N PRO A 86 -32.37 -10.26 -4.44
CA PRO A 86 -31.00 -9.85 -4.78
C PRO A 86 -30.76 -8.35 -4.55
N ALA A 87 -29.70 -8.01 -3.82
CA ALA A 87 -29.35 -6.60 -3.61
C ALA A 87 -28.60 -6.02 -4.81
N ILE A 88 -27.76 -6.83 -5.46
CA ILE A 88 -26.99 -6.43 -6.64
C ILE A 88 -27.22 -7.39 -7.80
N GLU A 89 -27.38 -6.82 -8.98
CA GLU A 89 -27.41 -7.51 -10.27
C GLU A 89 -26.11 -7.16 -11.03
N PRO A 90 -25.09 -8.05 -11.00
CA PRO A 90 -23.81 -7.76 -11.61
C PRO A 90 -23.93 -7.40 -13.10
N GLY A 91 -23.38 -6.24 -13.47
CA GLY A 91 -23.45 -5.71 -14.83
C GLY A 91 -24.69 -4.86 -15.09
N ASN A 92 -25.66 -4.81 -14.18
CA ASN A 92 -26.89 -4.04 -14.33
C ASN A 92 -27.22 -3.25 -13.06
N ALA A 93 -26.53 -2.11 -12.90
CA ALA A 93 -26.75 -1.20 -11.78
C ALA A 93 -28.19 -0.67 -11.72
N ALA A 94 -28.85 -0.46 -12.87
CA ALA A 94 -30.21 0.06 -12.92
C ALA A 94 -31.27 -0.95 -12.41
N ALA A 95 -31.00 -2.26 -12.53
CA ALA A 95 -31.86 -3.31 -12.00
C ALA A 95 -31.49 -3.73 -10.56
N SER A 96 -30.45 -3.15 -9.97
CA SER A 96 -29.99 -3.53 -8.64
C SER A 96 -30.78 -2.81 -7.55
N LEU A 97 -31.43 -3.56 -6.66
CA LEU A 97 -32.21 -3.01 -5.55
C LEU A 97 -31.38 -2.09 -4.65
N LEU A 98 -30.09 -2.40 -4.45
CA LEU A 98 -29.17 -1.55 -3.69
C LEU A 98 -29.12 -0.14 -4.29
N MET A 99 -29.07 -0.02 -5.62
CA MET A 99 -29.02 1.29 -6.30
C MET A 99 -30.34 2.04 -6.14
N GLU A 100 -31.48 1.36 -6.26
CA GLU A 100 -32.79 1.95 -6.01
C GLU A 100 -32.89 2.56 -4.60
N GLN A 101 -32.43 1.84 -3.59
CA GLN A 101 -32.51 2.27 -2.18
C GLN A 101 -31.57 3.44 -1.86
N VAL A 102 -30.36 3.49 -2.43
CA VAL A 102 -29.43 4.60 -2.19
C VAL A 102 -29.79 5.85 -3.00
N VAL A 103 -30.29 5.70 -4.23
CA VAL A 103 -30.72 6.83 -5.08
C VAL A 103 -31.99 7.48 -4.54
N SER A 104 -32.96 6.67 -4.08
CA SER A 104 -34.15 7.19 -3.39
C SER A 104 -33.87 7.75 -2.00
N GLN A 105 -32.63 7.64 -1.52
CA GLN A 105 -32.19 8.01 -0.18
C GLN A 105 -32.93 7.29 0.96
N ALA A 106 -33.61 6.18 0.66
CA ALA A 106 -34.17 5.30 1.68
C ALA A 106 -33.05 4.70 2.56
N MET A 107 -31.89 4.41 1.97
CA MET A 107 -30.71 3.90 2.67
C MET A 107 -29.53 4.88 2.62
N PRO A 108 -28.80 5.05 3.74
CA PRO A 108 -29.04 4.48 5.08
C PRO A 108 -30.28 5.12 5.74
N PRO A 109 -30.98 4.43 6.66
CA PRO A 109 -32.23 4.94 7.23
C PRO A 109 -31.99 6.01 8.33
N GLY A 110 -33.04 6.76 8.66
CA GLY A 110 -33.02 7.76 9.74
C GLY A 110 -32.06 8.93 9.49
N ASP A 111 -31.56 9.52 10.59
CA ASP A 111 -30.64 10.67 10.58
C ASP A 111 -29.18 10.30 10.31
N VAL A 112 -28.93 9.08 9.82
CA VAL A 112 -27.59 8.66 9.40
C VAL A 112 -27.23 9.40 8.10
N ARG A 113 -26.01 9.93 8.05
CA ARG A 113 -25.51 10.68 6.88
C ARG A 113 -25.70 9.85 5.60
N LYS A 114 -26.52 10.35 4.69
CA LYS A 114 -26.77 9.77 3.36
C LYS A 114 -25.50 9.75 2.50
N LEU A 115 -25.53 8.95 1.44
CA LEU A 115 -24.45 8.91 0.46
C LEU A 115 -24.42 10.22 -0.34
N SER A 116 -23.22 10.69 -0.68
CA SER A 116 -23.06 11.77 -1.66
C SER A 116 -23.27 11.24 -3.09
N GLN A 117 -23.40 12.15 -4.06
CA GLN A 117 -23.54 11.75 -5.46
C GLN A 117 -22.30 10.97 -5.93
N GLU A 118 -21.10 11.36 -5.51
CA GLU A 118 -19.87 10.66 -5.86
C GLU A 118 -19.81 9.24 -5.28
N GLU A 119 -20.32 9.05 -4.06
CA GLU A 119 -20.44 7.72 -3.43
C GLU A 119 -21.45 6.84 -4.18
N ILE A 120 -22.59 7.41 -4.62
CA ILE A 120 -23.58 6.71 -5.45
C ILE A 120 -23.00 6.33 -6.81
N ASP A 121 -22.31 7.27 -7.47
CA ASP A 121 -21.68 7.05 -8.78
C ASP A 121 -20.58 5.99 -8.72
N LEU A 122 -19.85 5.88 -7.60
CA LEU A 122 -18.88 4.83 -7.35
C LEU A 122 -19.55 3.44 -7.32
N LEU A 123 -20.65 3.30 -6.56
CA LEU A 123 -21.41 2.05 -6.50
C LEU A 123 -22.01 1.69 -7.85
N GLN A 124 -22.58 2.66 -8.56
CA GLN A 124 -23.14 2.46 -9.89
C GLN A 124 -22.08 1.93 -10.88
N ARG A 125 -20.91 2.57 -10.95
CA ARG A 125 -19.82 2.13 -11.83
C ARG A 125 -19.31 0.75 -11.45
N TRP A 126 -19.16 0.47 -10.16
CA TRP A 126 -18.72 -0.84 -9.69
C TRP A 126 -19.70 -1.95 -10.06
N ILE A 127 -21.01 -1.76 -9.82
CA ILE A 127 -22.02 -2.76 -10.18
C ILE A 127 -22.10 -2.94 -11.70
N ALA A 128 -22.09 -1.84 -12.47
CA ALA A 128 -22.08 -1.89 -13.93
C ALA A 128 -20.84 -2.61 -14.50
N ALA A 129 -19.70 -2.54 -13.81
CA ALA A 129 -18.49 -3.29 -14.13
C ALA A 129 -18.53 -4.78 -13.71
N GLY A 130 -19.68 -5.29 -13.27
CA GLY A 130 -19.86 -6.69 -12.86
C GLY A 130 -19.69 -6.93 -11.36
N ALA A 131 -19.64 -5.86 -10.56
CA ALA A 131 -19.43 -5.91 -9.11
C ALA A 131 -18.20 -6.76 -8.73
N LEU A 132 -17.12 -6.68 -9.50
CA LEU A 132 -15.93 -7.50 -9.31
C LEU A 132 -15.24 -7.18 -7.98
N THR A 133 -14.64 -8.19 -7.35
CA THR A 133 -13.73 -8.03 -6.21
C THR A 133 -12.29 -8.10 -6.71
N ASP A 134 -11.36 -7.40 -6.04
CA ASP A 134 -9.94 -7.40 -6.46
C ASP A 134 -9.30 -8.78 -6.20
N ASP A 135 -9.68 -9.41 -5.07
CA ASP A 135 -9.24 -10.74 -4.66
C ASP A 135 -10.42 -11.74 -4.60
N PRO A 136 -10.15 -13.06 -4.66
CA PRO A 136 -11.17 -14.08 -4.45
C PRO A 136 -11.85 -13.95 -3.09
N GLU A 137 -13.18 -14.10 -3.07
CA GLU A 137 -13.94 -14.03 -1.83
C GLU A 137 -13.61 -15.21 -0.88
N PRO A 138 -13.46 -14.96 0.42
CA PRO A 138 -13.19 -16.03 1.38
C PRO A 138 -14.33 -17.03 1.43
N ASN A 139 -14.06 -18.33 1.59
CA ASN A 139 -15.12 -19.36 1.66
C ASN A 139 -15.98 -19.27 2.94
N LYS A 140 -15.44 -18.70 4.02
CA LYS A 140 -16.14 -18.51 5.29
C LYS A 140 -15.90 -17.10 5.79
N LEU A 141 -16.97 -16.46 6.26
CA LEU A 141 -16.89 -15.25 7.06
C LEU A 141 -16.97 -15.61 8.54
N PRO A 142 -16.31 -14.83 9.41
CA PRO A 142 -16.56 -14.91 10.83
C PRO A 142 -18.00 -14.45 11.12
N PRO A 143 -18.56 -14.84 12.28
CA PRO A 143 -19.84 -14.32 12.75
C PRO A 143 -19.88 -12.78 12.68
N PRO A 144 -21.05 -12.17 12.47
CA PRO A 144 -21.18 -10.72 12.57
C PRO A 144 -20.64 -10.21 13.92
N GLY A 145 -19.94 -9.08 13.90
CA GLY A 145 -19.29 -8.49 15.06
C GLY A 145 -17.83 -8.92 15.27
N GLU A 146 -17.36 -9.97 14.60
CA GLU A 146 -15.97 -10.41 14.65
C GLU A 146 -15.14 -9.87 13.48
N PRO A 147 -13.88 -9.42 13.71
CA PRO A 147 -13.03 -8.87 12.66
C PRO A 147 -12.64 -9.95 11.65
N PHE A 148 -12.77 -9.63 10.37
CA PHE A 148 -12.29 -10.48 9.28
C PHE A 148 -10.84 -10.15 8.92
N ILE A 149 -9.90 -11.02 9.31
CA ILE A 149 -8.47 -10.89 8.99
C ILE A 149 -8.17 -11.66 7.70
N THR A 150 -7.86 -10.94 6.63
CA THR A 150 -7.52 -11.49 5.31
C THR A 150 -6.13 -12.13 5.28
N ALA A 151 -5.81 -12.85 4.20
CA ALA A 151 -4.45 -13.32 3.96
C ALA A 151 -3.48 -12.13 3.79
N ALA A 152 -3.89 -11.05 3.12
CA ALA A 152 -3.08 -9.84 2.96
C ALA A 152 -2.77 -9.17 4.31
N ASP A 153 -3.75 -9.07 5.21
CA ASP A 153 -3.56 -8.50 6.55
C ASP A 153 -2.48 -9.26 7.34
N ARG A 154 -2.44 -10.58 7.21
CA ARG A 154 -1.43 -11.43 7.87
C ARG A 154 -0.02 -11.26 7.30
N HIS A 155 0.09 -10.70 6.09
CA HIS A 155 1.36 -10.39 5.44
C HIS A 155 1.76 -8.92 5.63
N HIS A 156 1.08 -8.17 6.49
CA HIS A 156 1.50 -6.82 6.84
C HIS A 156 2.93 -6.84 7.40
N TRP A 157 3.76 -5.86 7.01
CA TRP A 157 5.19 -5.85 7.29
C TRP A 157 5.54 -6.01 8.78
N SER A 158 4.68 -5.50 9.67
CA SER A 158 4.84 -5.56 11.12
C SER A 158 4.55 -6.93 11.75
N LEU A 159 3.86 -7.82 11.01
CA LEU A 159 3.51 -9.16 11.45
C LEU A 159 4.45 -10.23 10.89
N LEU A 160 5.33 -9.84 9.96
CA LEU A 160 6.32 -10.75 9.38
C LEU A 160 7.55 -10.84 10.29
N PRO A 161 8.23 -12.00 10.35
CA PRO A 161 9.49 -12.11 11.07
C PRO A 161 10.49 -11.07 10.58
N ILE A 162 11.18 -10.42 11.51
CA ILE A 162 12.25 -9.47 11.19
C ILE A 162 13.32 -10.24 10.40
N ARG A 163 13.48 -9.89 9.12
CA ARG A 163 14.56 -10.42 8.29
C ARG A 163 15.72 -9.45 8.35
N SER A 164 16.91 -9.95 8.65
CA SER A 164 18.15 -9.22 8.41
C SER A 164 18.32 -9.06 6.91
N VAL A 165 17.89 -7.91 6.38
CA VAL A 165 18.19 -7.46 5.03
C VAL A 165 19.19 -6.33 5.14
N LEU A 166 20.46 -6.67 5.29
CA LEU A 166 21.51 -5.82 4.73
C LEU A 166 21.46 -6.05 3.21
N PRO A 167 21.06 -5.07 2.39
CA PRO A 167 21.06 -5.25 0.95
C PRO A 167 22.48 -5.64 0.50
N SER A 168 22.66 -6.69 -0.31
CA SER A 168 24.02 -7.16 -0.67
C SER A 168 24.91 -6.08 -1.29
N LYS A 169 24.33 -5.04 -1.91
CA LYS A 169 25.08 -3.87 -2.42
C LYS A 169 25.65 -2.98 -1.31
N VAL A 170 24.97 -2.89 -0.18
CA VAL A 170 25.41 -2.18 1.02
C VAL A 170 26.50 -2.97 1.73
N ALA A 171 26.39 -4.31 1.74
CA ALA A 171 27.41 -5.19 2.29
C ALA A 171 28.75 -5.13 1.53
N SER A 172 28.78 -4.79 0.23
CA SER A 172 30.03 -4.61 -0.52
C SER A 172 30.73 -3.27 -0.27
N GLU A 173 29.99 -2.23 0.12
CA GLU A 173 30.57 -0.93 0.49
C GLU A 173 31.03 -0.91 1.97
N ALA A 174 30.37 -1.68 2.84
CA ALA A 174 30.72 -1.84 4.25
C ALA A 174 31.94 -2.74 4.52
N GLN A 175 32.47 -3.44 3.51
CA GLN A 175 33.62 -4.37 3.64
C GLN A 175 34.95 -3.68 4.01
N GLY A 176 35.01 -2.34 4.07
CA GLY A 176 36.14 -1.61 4.65
C GLY A 176 36.02 -1.33 6.16
N SER A 177 34.85 -1.58 6.77
CA SER A 177 34.58 -1.31 8.18
C SER A 177 34.12 -2.60 8.89
N THR A 178 35.01 -3.59 8.95
CA THR A 178 34.80 -4.78 9.77
C THR A 178 35.01 -4.44 11.24
N SER A 179 34.01 -3.82 11.86
CA SER A 179 33.82 -3.94 13.30
C SER A 179 32.33 -4.13 13.56
N ALA A 180 31.91 -5.39 13.57
CA ALA A 180 30.62 -5.82 14.10
C ALA A 180 30.65 -5.79 15.65
N THR A 181 31.14 -4.70 16.22
CA THR A 181 31.05 -4.44 17.66
C THR A 181 29.95 -3.41 17.87
N SER A 182 29.04 -3.75 18.79
CA SER A 182 27.91 -2.95 19.25
C SER A 182 28.37 -1.67 19.98
N GLY A 183 28.97 -0.74 19.26
CA GLY A 183 29.37 0.58 19.74
C GLY A 183 28.92 1.63 18.74
N PHE A 184 28.30 2.71 19.23
CA PHE A 184 28.03 3.91 18.46
C PHE A 184 29.35 4.69 18.31
N HIS A 185 30.34 4.11 17.63
CA HIS A 185 31.51 4.87 17.22
C HIS A 185 31.04 5.93 16.23
N ALA A 186 31.42 7.19 16.46
CA ALA A 186 31.11 8.29 15.55
C ALA A 186 31.58 8.05 14.10
N ASP A 187 32.52 7.11 13.90
CA ASP A 187 33.08 6.71 12.62
C ASP A 187 32.45 5.43 12.02
N ALA A 188 31.62 4.69 12.77
CA ALA A 188 31.00 3.45 12.31
C ALA A 188 29.56 3.70 11.83
N MET A 189 29.38 3.85 10.52
CA MET A 189 28.05 3.85 9.91
C MET A 189 27.34 2.55 10.26
N ASN A 190 26.21 2.64 10.96
CA ASN A 190 25.38 1.47 11.23
C ASN A 190 24.60 1.06 9.96
N GLY A 191 23.93 -0.08 10.01
CA GLY A 191 23.16 -0.58 8.87
C GLY A 191 22.08 0.39 8.34
N LEU A 192 21.53 1.26 9.20
CA LEU A 192 20.54 2.29 8.83
C LEU A 192 21.19 3.48 8.13
N ASP A 193 22.36 3.92 8.59
CA ASP A 193 23.09 5.04 7.99
C ASP A 193 23.42 4.78 6.53
N LEU A 194 23.57 3.52 6.13
CA LEU A 194 23.81 3.14 4.74
C LEU A 194 22.60 3.43 3.84
N PHE A 195 21.37 3.22 4.34
CA PHE A 195 20.15 3.59 3.61
C PHE A 195 20.00 5.10 3.51
N ILE A 196 20.25 5.82 4.63
CA ILE A 196 20.18 7.29 4.67
C ILE A 196 21.23 7.89 3.73
N GLY A 197 22.46 7.40 3.79
CA GLY A 197 23.57 7.86 2.96
C GLY A 197 23.31 7.65 1.47
N ARG A 198 22.63 6.56 1.08
CA ARG A 198 22.20 6.35 -0.29
C ARG A 198 21.22 7.44 -0.74
N GLU A 199 20.16 7.66 0.03
CA GLU A 199 19.14 8.67 -0.30
C GLU A 199 19.75 10.07 -0.38
N LEU A 200 20.60 10.43 0.59
CA LEU A 200 21.31 11.71 0.58
C LEU A 200 22.12 11.88 -0.71
N ARG A 201 22.85 10.86 -1.16
CA ARG A 201 23.62 10.91 -2.42
C ARG A 201 22.74 11.05 -3.65
N GLU A 202 21.60 10.34 -3.71
CA GLU A 202 20.64 10.48 -4.82
C GLU A 202 20.12 11.93 -4.93
N HIS A 203 20.05 12.64 -3.81
CA HIS A 203 19.69 14.05 -3.73
C HIS A 203 20.87 15.04 -3.73
N GLY A 204 22.10 14.59 -3.94
CA GLY A 204 23.30 15.45 -3.94
C GLY A 204 23.67 16.03 -2.56
N LEU A 205 23.22 15.41 -1.49
CA LEU A 205 23.46 15.77 -0.09
C LEU A 205 24.49 14.84 0.56
N SER A 206 25.04 15.27 1.69
CA SER A 206 25.93 14.49 2.55
C SER A 206 25.50 14.58 4.01
N PHE A 207 26.02 13.70 4.85
CA PHE A 207 25.86 13.84 6.30
C PHE A 207 26.46 15.16 6.80
N ALA A 208 25.82 15.73 7.81
CA ALA A 208 26.40 16.84 8.56
C ALA A 208 27.62 16.37 9.35
N ALA A 209 28.58 17.28 9.58
CA ALA A 209 29.72 16.97 10.44
C ALA A 209 29.25 16.64 11.88
N PRO A 210 29.88 15.68 12.56
CA PRO A 210 29.62 15.44 13.98
C PRO A 210 29.80 16.71 14.81
N ALA A 211 28.95 16.88 15.81
CA ALA A 211 29.10 17.98 16.76
C ALA A 211 30.35 17.78 17.63
N ASP A 212 30.93 18.87 18.13
CA ASP A 212 32.06 18.79 19.05
C ASP A 212 31.66 18.13 20.38
N ARG A 213 32.64 17.55 21.09
CA ARG A 213 32.41 16.81 22.33
C ARG A 213 31.66 17.61 23.40
N ARG A 214 31.94 18.91 23.52
CA ARG A 214 31.27 19.77 24.51
C ARG A 214 29.80 20.00 24.13
N THR A 215 29.50 20.15 22.84
CA THR A 215 28.12 20.21 22.35
C THR A 215 27.40 18.88 22.55
N LEU A 216 28.06 17.73 22.30
CA LEU A 216 27.46 16.40 22.45
C LEU A 216 27.01 16.12 23.89
N ILE A 217 27.86 16.32 24.90
CA ILE A 217 27.46 16.10 26.30
C ILE A 217 26.31 17.02 26.72
N ARG A 218 26.32 18.28 26.28
CA ARG A 218 25.25 19.23 26.58
C ARG A 218 23.92 18.76 26.00
N ARG A 219 23.90 18.36 24.73
CA ARG A 219 22.69 17.85 24.06
C ARG A 219 22.18 16.60 24.77
N LEU A 220 23.06 15.63 25.05
CA LEU A 220 22.68 14.39 25.74
C LEU A 220 21.97 14.66 27.08
N TYR A 221 22.53 15.54 27.92
CA TYR A 221 21.95 15.88 29.21
C TYR A 221 20.61 16.63 29.07
N PHE A 222 20.54 17.60 28.16
CA PHE A 222 19.27 18.30 27.89
C PHE A 222 18.22 17.39 27.26
N ASP A 223 18.60 16.39 26.47
CA ASP A 223 17.69 15.50 25.75
C ASP A 223 17.22 14.33 26.60
N LEU A 224 18.05 13.86 27.54
CA LEU A 224 17.71 12.74 28.43
C LEU A 224 17.24 13.19 29.81
N LEU A 225 17.87 14.21 30.42
CA LEU A 225 17.55 14.64 31.78
C LEU A 225 16.79 15.98 31.84
N GLY A 226 16.94 16.82 30.82
CA GLY A 226 16.30 18.14 30.76
C GLY A 226 17.04 19.21 31.57
N LEU A 227 18.21 18.86 32.10
CA LEU A 227 19.10 19.72 32.87
C LEU A 227 20.47 19.77 32.18
N PRO A 228 21.24 20.86 32.33
CA PRO A 228 22.61 20.90 31.84
C PRO A 228 23.53 19.95 32.64
N PRO A 229 24.62 19.45 32.05
CA PRO A 229 25.68 18.74 32.79
C PRO A 229 26.44 19.69 33.72
N SER A 230 26.99 19.17 34.82
CA SER A 230 27.87 19.92 35.71
C SER A 230 29.22 20.22 35.05
N PRO A 231 29.95 21.26 35.51
CA PRO A 231 31.31 21.53 35.03
C PRO A 231 32.23 20.31 35.13
N GLU A 232 32.18 19.59 36.25
CA GLU A 232 33.00 18.40 36.52
C GLU A 232 32.65 17.23 35.59
N GLU A 233 31.37 17.07 35.24
CA GLU A 233 30.93 16.05 34.27
C GLU A 233 31.44 16.35 32.87
N ILE A 234 31.42 17.64 32.48
CA ILE A 234 31.99 18.08 31.20
C ILE A 234 33.49 17.84 31.18
N GLU A 235 34.22 18.28 32.21
CA GLU A 235 35.68 18.10 32.28
C GLU A 235 36.06 16.62 32.24
N ARG A 236 35.37 15.77 33.01
CA ARG A 236 35.58 14.32 33.00
C ARG A 236 35.39 13.72 31.61
N PHE A 237 34.33 14.10 30.89
CA PHE A 237 34.10 13.58 29.55
C PHE A 237 35.10 14.14 28.54
N LEU A 238 35.48 15.41 28.63
CA LEU A 238 36.45 16.01 27.72
C LEU A 238 37.87 15.44 27.90
N ALA A 239 38.20 14.97 29.10
CA ALA A 239 39.49 14.33 29.40
C ALA A 239 39.52 12.81 29.13
N ASP A 240 38.39 12.21 28.75
CA ASP A 240 38.27 10.77 28.51
C ASP A 240 38.52 10.42 27.04
N ASP A 241 39.76 10.03 26.71
CA ASP A 241 40.19 9.69 25.35
C ASP A 241 39.91 8.22 24.96
N ALA A 242 39.19 7.45 25.79
CA ALA A 242 38.85 6.08 25.44
C ALA A 242 37.91 6.02 24.22
N ALA A 243 38.07 4.98 23.40
CA ALA A 243 37.28 4.79 22.17
C ALA A 243 35.77 4.62 22.41
N ASP A 244 35.38 4.23 23.62
CA ASP A 244 34.02 4.00 24.11
C ASP A 244 33.55 5.08 25.12
N ALA A 245 34.26 6.21 25.21
CA ALA A 245 33.95 7.27 26.19
C ALA A 245 32.52 7.84 26.04
N TRP A 246 32.01 7.90 24.80
CA TRP A 246 30.67 8.38 24.49
C TRP A 246 29.60 7.40 24.98
N GLU A 247 29.75 6.12 24.68
CA GLU A 247 28.81 5.06 25.09
C GLU A 247 28.71 4.98 26.60
N ARG A 248 29.86 4.98 27.30
CA ARG A 248 29.85 5.02 28.78
C ARG A 248 29.18 6.26 29.34
N LEU A 249 29.28 7.41 28.65
CA LEU A 249 28.56 8.62 29.05
C LEU A 249 27.05 8.44 28.88
N VAL A 250 26.62 7.92 27.72
CA VAL A 250 25.20 7.63 27.44
C VAL A 250 24.62 6.67 28.48
N ASP A 251 25.32 5.56 28.78
CA ASP A 251 24.88 4.58 29.77
C ASP A 251 24.75 5.20 31.16
N ARG A 252 25.71 6.04 31.58
CA ARG A 252 25.62 6.75 32.87
C ARG A 252 24.42 7.69 32.93
N VAL A 253 24.16 8.44 31.86
CA VAL A 253 23.03 9.39 31.81
C VAL A 253 21.70 8.63 31.82
N LEU A 254 21.57 7.54 31.06
CA LEU A 254 20.39 6.68 31.05
C LEU A 254 20.15 5.99 32.39
N ALA A 255 21.21 5.64 33.12
CA ALA A 255 21.12 5.05 34.45
C ALA A 255 20.74 6.06 35.56
N SER A 256 20.71 7.36 35.26
CA SER A 256 20.32 8.39 36.24
C SER A 256 18.84 8.29 36.60
N PRO A 257 18.45 8.35 37.88
CA PRO A 257 17.04 8.42 38.28
C PRO A 257 16.27 9.58 37.61
N HIS A 258 16.96 10.70 37.34
CA HIS A 258 16.39 11.86 36.66
C HIS A 258 15.89 11.55 35.24
N TYR A 259 16.44 10.54 34.57
CA TYR A 259 15.94 10.08 33.28
C TYR A 259 14.52 9.54 33.40
N GLY A 260 14.29 8.67 34.41
CA GLY A 260 12.98 8.13 34.72
C GLY A 260 12.00 9.21 35.16
N GLU A 261 12.43 10.13 36.03
CA GLU A 261 11.60 11.27 36.49
C GLU A 261 11.15 12.15 35.31
N ARG A 262 12.04 12.42 34.35
CA ARG A 262 11.68 13.20 33.17
C ARG A 262 10.68 12.47 32.29
N TRP A 263 10.92 11.20 31.98
CA TRP A 263 10.00 10.41 31.15
C TRP A 263 8.64 10.25 31.81
N ALA A 264 8.59 10.11 33.14
CA ALA A 264 7.35 10.02 33.89
C ALA A 264 6.47 11.26 33.67
N ARG A 265 7.02 12.46 33.47
CA ARG A 265 6.21 13.66 33.16
C ARG A 265 5.40 13.50 31.88
N HIS A 266 6.01 12.97 30.81
CA HIS A 266 5.29 12.74 29.56
C HIS A 266 4.15 11.73 29.72
N TRP A 267 4.36 10.70 30.55
CA TRP A 267 3.32 9.73 30.88
C TRP A 267 2.22 10.33 31.76
N LEU A 268 2.58 11.12 32.78
CA LEU A 268 1.61 11.77 33.67
C LEU A 268 0.76 12.81 32.93
N ASP A 269 1.34 13.52 31.96
CA ASP A 269 0.60 14.41 31.06
C ASP A 269 -0.46 13.63 30.27
N VAL A 270 -0.11 12.46 29.72
CA VAL A 270 -1.06 11.60 28.98
C VAL A 270 -2.14 11.01 29.91
N VAL A 271 -1.76 10.55 31.10
CA VAL A 271 -2.69 9.96 32.08
C VAL A 271 -3.75 10.99 32.52
N HIS A 272 -3.35 12.25 32.72
CA HIS A 272 -4.31 13.32 33.05
C HIS A 272 -5.44 13.45 32.02
N PHE A 273 -5.17 13.22 30.73
CA PHE A 273 -6.18 13.23 29.67
C PHE A 273 -6.84 11.87 29.42
N GLY A 274 -6.32 10.79 30.01
CA GLY A 274 -6.85 9.43 29.86
C GLY A 274 -8.02 9.12 30.79
N GLU A 275 -8.26 9.91 31.84
CA GLU A 275 -9.33 9.67 32.82
C GLU A 275 -10.69 10.28 32.43
N THR A 276 -10.78 11.00 31.32
CA THR A 276 -12.06 11.52 30.81
C THR A 276 -12.61 10.64 29.69
N HIS A 277 -13.07 9.42 30.00
CA HIS A 277 -14.04 8.66 29.19
C HIS A 277 -14.75 7.59 30.02
#